data_AF-A0A4Z2JER6-F1
#
_entry.id   AF-A0A4Z2JER6-F1
#
_cell.length_a   1.000
_cell.length_b   1.000
_cell.length_c   1.000
_cell.angle_alpha   90.00
_cell.angle_beta   90.00
_cell.angle_gamma   90.00
#
_symmetry.space_group_name_H-M   'P 1'
#
loop_
_entity.id
_entity.type
_entity.pdbx_description
1 polymer ?
#
loop_
_entity_poly.entity_id
_entity_poly.type
_entity_poly.pdbx_seq_one_letter_code
_entity_poly.pdbx_strand_id
1 'polypeptide(L)'
;MLDSANVLIVTDYDREKFAENSVPLLLIGTKFDQIPETKRNEVLTRTAFLSEDFNAEEFNLDCTNPRYLAAGTSNAVKLSRFFDKVIEKRYFTRDPSPMTGFNDRKRFNFKSLHYD
;
A
#
# COMPACT_ATOMS: atom_id res chain seq x y z
N MET A 1 -14.68 -2.73 -26.71
CA MET A 1 -14.28 -1.50 -26.00
C MET A 1 -13.39 -1.93 -24.85
N LEU A 2 -12.08 -1.81 -25.05
CA LEU A 2 -11.08 -2.12 -24.04
C LEU A 2 -11.14 -0.99 -23.01
N ASP A 3 -11.56 -1.31 -21.79
CA ASP A 3 -11.48 -0.38 -20.67
C ASP A 3 -9.99 -0.27 -20.34
N SER A 4 -9.40 0.85 -20.79
CA SER A 4 -8.07 1.29 -20.41
C SER A 4 -7.92 1.10 -18.91
N ALA A 5 -6.83 0.47 -18.48
CA ALA A 5 -6.49 0.39 -17.06
C ALA A 5 -6.67 1.79 -16.46
N ASN A 6 -7.75 1.96 -15.69
CA ASN A 6 -8.04 3.17 -14.96
C ASN A 6 -6.98 3.27 -13.86
N VAL A 7 -5.78 3.70 -14.24
CA VAL A 7 -4.84 4.29 -13.32
C VAL A 7 -5.55 5.56 -12.87
N LEU A 8 -6.17 5.51 -11.70
CA LEU A 8 -6.63 6.70 -11.00
C LEU A 8 -5.37 7.50 -10.65
N ILE A 9 -4.93 8.32 -11.59
CA ILE A 9 -3.93 9.34 -11.31
C ILE A 9 -4.70 10.42 -10.57
N VAL A 10 -4.47 10.51 -9.26
CA VAL A 10 -4.83 11.71 -8.51
C VAL A 10 -3.87 12.80 -8.99
N THR A 11 -4.22 13.45 -10.10
CA THR A 11 -3.39 14.49 -10.75
C THR A 11 -3.34 15.78 -9.95
N ASP A 12 -4.19 15.92 -8.93
CA ASP A 12 -4.36 17.12 -8.11
C ASP A 12 -3.80 16.92 -6.70
N TYR A 13 -2.62 16.29 -6.63
CA TYR A 13 -1.93 16.01 -5.39
C TYR A 13 -0.83 17.05 -5.13
N ASP A 14 -0.87 17.62 -3.95
CA ASP A 14 0.10 18.63 -3.50
C ASP A 14 1.34 17.96 -2.91
N ARG A 15 2.42 17.88 -3.71
CA ARG A 15 3.70 17.26 -3.34
C ARG A 15 4.28 17.83 -2.04
N GLU A 16 4.08 19.12 -1.78
CA GLU A 16 4.63 19.79 -0.59
C GLU A 16 3.99 19.27 0.70
N LYS A 17 2.71 18.89 0.67
CA LYS A 17 2.02 18.29 1.82
C LYS A 17 2.58 16.92 2.23
N PHE A 18 3.33 16.26 1.34
CA PHE A 18 3.83 14.92 1.58
C PHE A 18 5.32 14.84 1.81
N ALA A 19 6.07 15.89 1.46
CA ALA A 19 7.47 16.05 1.84
C ALA A 19 7.67 16.00 3.37
N GLU A 20 6.71 16.49 4.15
CA GLU A 20 6.75 16.49 5.62
C GLU A 20 5.87 15.39 6.26
N ASN A 21 5.27 14.50 5.46
CA ASN A 21 4.33 13.52 6.00
C ASN A 21 5.06 12.42 6.75
N SER A 22 4.82 12.35 8.06
CA SER A 22 5.38 11.31 8.92
C SER A 22 4.69 9.95 8.75
N VAL A 23 3.54 9.87 8.11
CA VAL A 23 2.82 8.60 7.89
C VAL A 23 3.53 7.77 6.80
N PRO A 24 3.90 6.50 7.04
CA PRO A 24 4.45 5.64 6.00
C PRO A 24 3.42 5.39 4.89
N LEU A 25 3.85 5.50 3.63
CA LEU A 25 3.03 5.26 2.44
C LEU A 25 3.48 4.01 1.67
N LEU A 26 2.51 3.33 1.06
CA LEU A 26 2.70 2.17 0.21
C LEU A 26 1.86 2.33 -1.06
N LEU A 27 2.50 2.29 -2.22
CA LEU A 27 1.86 2.31 -3.53
C LEU A 27 1.70 0.88 -4.05
N ILE A 28 0.45 0.49 -4.34
CA ILE A 28 0.14 -0.84 -4.88
C ILE A 28 -0.51 -0.68 -6.25
N GLY A 29 0.24 -1.06 -7.30
CA GLY A 29 -0.35 -1.22 -8.63
C GLY A 29 -1.06 -2.56 -8.73
N THR A 30 -2.32 -2.52 -9.16
CA THR A 30 -3.16 -3.73 -9.31
C THR A 30 -3.38 -4.04 -10.79
N LYS A 31 -3.96 -5.21 -11.08
CA LYS A 31 -4.25 -5.67 -12.45
C LYS A 31 -2.99 -5.77 -13.32
N PHE A 32 -1.86 -6.17 -12.73
CA PHE A 32 -0.59 -6.28 -13.44
C PHE A 32 -0.66 -7.29 -14.61
N ASP A 33 -1.54 -8.28 -14.51
CA ASP A 33 -1.90 -9.24 -15.55
C ASP A 33 -2.53 -8.58 -16.79
N GLN A 34 -3.19 -7.43 -16.64
CA GLN A 34 -3.85 -6.72 -17.74
C GLN A 34 -2.91 -5.80 -18.52
N ILE A 35 -1.66 -5.62 -18.07
CA ILE A 35 -0.69 -4.75 -18.73
C ILE A 35 -0.02 -5.52 -19.88
N PRO A 36 -0.18 -5.10 -21.14
CA PRO A 36 0.51 -5.72 -22.27
C PRO A 36 2.04 -5.65 -22.09
N GLU A 37 2.75 -6.69 -22.49
CA GLU A 37 4.22 -6.75 -22.31
C GLU A 37 4.94 -5.56 -22.96
N THR A 38 4.45 -5.09 -24.11
CA THR A 38 4.99 -3.93 -24.84
C THR A 38 4.89 -2.63 -24.05
N LYS A 39 3.97 -2.52 -23.10
CA LYS A 39 3.75 -1.33 -22.25
C LYS A 39 4.24 -1.51 -20.82
N ARG A 40 4.68 -2.72 -20.44
CA ARG A 40 5.04 -3.04 -19.06
C ARG A 40 6.15 -2.14 -18.53
N ASN A 41 7.20 -1.92 -19.31
CA ASN A 41 8.31 -1.05 -18.91
C ASN A 41 7.87 0.41 -18.73
N GLU A 42 7.05 0.94 -19.64
CA GLU A 42 6.51 2.30 -19.53
C GLU A 42 5.69 2.48 -18.24
N VAL A 43 4.83 1.50 -17.93
CA VAL A 43 4.02 1.54 -16.70
C VAL A 43 4.91 1.46 -15.46
N LEU A 44 5.88 0.53 -15.42
CA LEU A 44 6.79 0.38 -14.29
C LEU A 44 7.64 1.63 -14.04
N THR A 45 8.15 2.26 -15.10
CA THR A 45 8.88 3.53 -14.99
C THR A 45 7.99 4.64 -14.44
N ARG A 46 6.73 4.72 -14.87
CA ARG A 46 5.79 5.72 -14.35
C ARG A 46 5.42 5.50 -12.89
N THR A 47 5.20 4.25 -12.46
CA THR A 47 4.92 3.96 -11.04
C THR A 47 6.13 4.31 -10.17
N ALA A 48 7.34 4.01 -10.63
CA ALA A 48 8.57 4.32 -9.91
C ALA A 48 8.69 5.81 -9.59
N PHE A 49 8.50 6.68 -10.59
CA PHE A 49 8.50 8.13 -10.37
C PHE A 49 7.43 8.59 -9.38
N LEU A 50 6.24 8.01 -9.44
CA LEU A 50 5.15 8.33 -8.52
C LEU A 50 5.49 7.92 -7.07
N SER A 51 6.14 6.76 -6.88
CA SER A 51 6.55 6.29 -5.56
C SER A 51 7.66 7.15 -4.95
N GLU A 52 8.60 7.62 -5.79
CA GLU A 52 9.67 8.52 -5.37
C GLU A 52 9.12 9.86 -4.90
N ASP A 53 8.14 10.42 -5.62
CA ASP A 53 7.49 11.69 -5.24
C ASP A 53 6.78 11.62 -3.88
N PHE A 54 6.32 10.43 -3.48
CA PHE A 54 5.66 10.20 -2.19
C PHE A 54 6.58 9.60 -1.12
N ASN A 55 7.86 9.36 -1.45
CA ASN A 55 8.79 8.60 -0.61
C ASN A 55 8.14 7.28 -0.09
N ALA A 56 7.40 6.62 -0.98
CA ALA A 56 6.58 5.46 -0.70
C ALA A 56 7.30 4.18 -1.15
N GLU A 57 7.06 3.08 -0.45
CA GLU A 57 7.40 1.76 -0.99
C GLU A 57 6.43 1.44 -2.14
N GLU A 58 6.87 0.69 -3.15
CA GLU A 58 5.99 0.29 -4.26
C GLU A 58 6.12 -1.18 -4.66
N PHE A 59 5.00 -1.77 -5.06
CA PHE A 59 4.99 -3.00 -5.85
C PHE A 59 3.73 -3.13 -6.69
N ASN A 60 3.84 -3.93 -7.76
CA ASN A 60 2.75 -4.24 -8.67
C ASN A 60 2.33 -5.71 -8.52
N LEU A 61 1.04 -6.01 -8.62
CA LEU A 61 0.53 -7.38 -8.56
C LEU A 61 -0.74 -7.63 -9.38
N ASP A 62 -0.97 -8.90 -9.67
CA ASP A 62 -2.28 -9.45 -10.02
C ASP A 62 -2.95 -9.97 -8.74
N CYS A 63 -4.05 -9.31 -8.33
CA CYS A 63 -4.77 -9.63 -7.09
C CYS A 63 -5.49 -10.98 -7.14
N THR A 64 -5.66 -11.56 -8.33
CA THR A 64 -6.29 -12.87 -8.51
C THR A 64 -5.30 -14.02 -8.38
N ASN A 65 -4.00 -13.71 -8.39
CA ASN A 65 -2.94 -14.70 -8.30
C ASN A 65 -2.20 -14.63 -6.94
N PRO A 66 -2.41 -15.60 -6.04
CA PRO A 66 -1.83 -15.57 -4.69
C PRO A 66 -0.30 -15.65 -4.67
N ARG A 67 0.34 -16.05 -5.79
CA ARG A 67 1.80 -16.14 -5.87
C ARG A 67 2.48 -14.78 -5.75
N TYR A 68 1.80 -13.69 -6.08
CA TYR A 68 2.35 -12.34 -5.94
C TYR A 68 2.55 -11.90 -4.50
N LEU A 69 1.95 -12.57 -3.51
CA LEU A 69 2.14 -12.30 -2.08
C LEU A 69 2.57 -13.56 -1.31
N ALA A 70 3.03 -14.60 -2.02
CA ALA A 70 3.53 -15.80 -1.39
C ALA A 70 4.77 -15.49 -0.54
N ALA A 71 4.94 -16.23 0.56
CA ALA A 71 6.10 -16.08 1.43
C ALA A 71 7.42 -16.28 0.65
N GLY A 72 8.41 -15.45 0.97
CA GLY A 72 9.72 -15.46 0.29
C GLY A 72 9.77 -14.69 -1.03
N THR A 73 8.64 -14.18 -1.54
CA THR A 73 8.65 -13.30 -2.72
C THR A 73 9.06 -11.87 -2.35
N SER A 74 9.62 -11.13 -3.32
CA SER A 74 10.01 -9.74 -3.14
C SER A 74 8.85 -8.86 -2.66
N ASN A 75 7.64 -9.07 -3.18
CA ASN A 75 6.44 -8.34 -2.79
C ASN A 75 6.06 -8.62 -1.33
N ALA A 76 6.12 -9.87 -0.87
CA ALA A 76 5.87 -10.21 0.52
C ALA A 76 6.91 -9.57 1.45
N VAL A 77 8.18 -9.54 1.06
CA VAL A 77 9.25 -8.88 1.84
C VAL A 77 9.02 -7.37 1.93
N LYS A 78 8.68 -6.71 0.81
CA LYS A 78 8.33 -5.28 0.79
C LYS A 78 7.13 -4.98 1.70
N LEU A 79 6.09 -5.81 1.63
CA LEU A 79 4.89 -5.68 2.45
C LEU A 79 5.22 -5.81 3.95
N SER A 80 6.04 -6.80 4.34
CA SER A 80 6.48 -6.95 5.74
C SER A 80 7.25 -5.73 6.23
N ARG A 81 8.25 -5.26 5.47
CA ARG A 81 9.03 -4.06 5.81
C ARG A 81 8.16 -2.81 5.96
N PHE A 82 7.15 -2.67 5.11
CA PHE A 82 6.21 -1.58 5.23
C PHE A 82 5.43 -1.64 6.56
N PHE A 83 4.91 -2.82 6.94
CA PHE A 83 4.24 -2.97 8.23
C PHE A 83 5.15 -2.75 9.42
N ASP A 84 6.41 -3.21 9.35
CA ASP A 84 7.41 -2.93 10.38
C ASP A 84 7.61 -1.41 10.54
N LYS A 85 7.80 -0.68 9.44
CA LYS A 85 7.92 0.79 9.43
C LYS A 85 6.68 1.50 10.04
N VAL A 86 5.48 0.98 9.78
CA VAL A 86 4.22 1.50 10.39
C VAL A 86 4.20 1.28 11.90
N ILE A 87 4.57 0.08 12.35
CA ILE A 87 4.63 -0.28 13.76
C ILE A 87 5.68 0.58 14.47
N GLU A 88 6.88 0.70 13.91
CA GLU A 88 7.96 1.54 14.41
C GLU A 88 7.53 3.00 14.58
N LYS A 89 6.95 3.59 13.53
CA LYS A 89 6.46 4.98 13.60
C LYS A 89 5.31 5.18 14.58
N ARG A 90 4.46 4.16 14.80
CA ARG A 90 3.33 4.30 15.72
C ARG A 90 3.72 4.14 17.19
N TYR A 91 4.69 3.29 17.50
CA TYR A 91 4.96 2.87 18.87
C TYR A 91 6.37 3.19 19.39
N PHE A 92 7.35 3.43 18.51
CA PHE A 92 8.76 3.53 18.91
C PHE A 92 9.39 4.92 18.67
N THR A 93 8.70 5.83 17.97
CA THR A 93 9.16 7.22 17.75
C THR A 93 8.47 8.26 18.65
N ARG A 94 7.43 7.87 19.42
CA ARG A 94 6.96 8.70 20.53
C ARG A 94 7.83 8.35 21.73
N ASP A 95 8.48 9.35 22.32
CA ASP A 95 9.05 9.23 23.68
C ASP A 95 8.05 8.50 24.59
N PRO A 96 8.52 7.67 25.53
CA PRO A 96 7.66 6.86 26.41
C PRO A 96 6.93 7.76 27.42
N SER A 97 6.00 8.58 26.95
CA SER A 97 4.95 9.20 27.75
C SER A 97 3.79 8.20 27.84
N PRO A 98 3.28 7.91 29.04
CA PRO A 98 2.29 6.87 29.24
C PRO A 98 0.98 7.24 28.55
N MET A 99 0.77 6.66 27.37
CA MET A 99 -0.48 6.06 26.89
C MET A 99 -1.78 6.71 27.43
N THR A 100 -1.97 8.01 27.18
CA THR A 100 -3.29 8.64 27.28
C THR A 100 -3.87 8.86 25.89
N GLY A 101 -4.96 8.13 25.62
CA GLY A 101 -5.82 8.34 24.46
C GLY A 101 -5.71 7.22 23.45
N PHE A 102 -6.56 6.21 23.58
CA PHE A 102 -7.40 5.66 22.51
C PHE A 102 -8.23 4.50 23.09
N ASN A 103 -9.33 4.86 23.76
CA ASN A 103 -10.38 3.91 24.17
C ASN A 103 -11.34 3.56 23.02
N ASP A 104 -11.13 4.05 21.79
CA ASP A 104 -11.99 3.74 20.64
C ASP A 104 -11.57 2.45 19.93
N ARG A 105 -11.48 1.34 20.68
CA ARG A 105 -11.61 0.00 20.07
C ARG A 105 -13.08 -0.20 19.72
N LYS A 106 -13.51 0.27 18.54
CA LYS A 106 -14.71 -0.28 17.90
C LYS A 106 -14.44 -1.76 17.62
N ARG A 107 -14.91 -2.60 18.53
CA ARG A 107 -14.93 -4.07 18.42
C ARG A 107 -15.71 -4.43 17.15
N PHE A 108 -15.04 -4.94 16.12
CA PHE A 108 -15.70 -5.61 15.01
C PHE A 108 -16.26 -6.93 15.55
N ASN A 109 -17.58 -6.96 15.77
CA ASN A 109 -18.29 -8.13 16.24
C ASN A 109 -18.59 -9.04 15.04
N PHE A 110 -17.77 -10.06 14.83
CA PHE A 110 -18.09 -11.16 13.91
C PHE A 110 -19.22 -11.99 14.53
N LYS A 111 -20.47 -11.64 14.22
CA LYS A 111 -21.58 -12.57 14.44
C LYS A 111 -21.49 -13.66 13.37
N SER A 112 -21.11 -14.85 13.81
CA SER A 112 -21.25 -16.10 13.07
C SER A 112 -22.72 -16.29 12.69
N LEU A 113 -23.02 -16.35 11.39
CA LEU A 113 -24.31 -16.78 10.87
C LEU A 113 -24.34 -18.31 10.91
N HIS A 114 -25.03 -18.87 11.90
CA HIS A 114 -25.49 -20.25 11.87
C HIS A 114 -26.83 -20.24 11.11
N TYR A 115 -26.92 -20.99 10.02
CA TYR A 115 -28.18 -21.30 9.34
C TYR A 115 -28.63 -22.68 9.85
N ASP A 116 -29.83 -22.75 10.43
CA ASP A 116 -30.61 -23.98 10.53
C ASP A 116 -31.31 -24.28 9.19
#